data_AF-A0A1M6BCH2-F1
#
_entry.id   AF-A0A1M6BCH2-F1
#
_cell.length_a   1.000
_cell.length_b   1.000
_cell.length_c   1.000
_cell.angle_alpha   90.00
_cell.angle_beta   90.00
_cell.angle_gamma   90.00
#
_symmetry.space_group_name_H-M   'P 1'
#
loop_
_entity.id
_entity.type
_entity.pdbx_description
1 polymer ?
#
loop_
_entity_poly.entity_id
_entity_poly.type
_entity_poly.pdbx_seq_one_letter_code
_entity_poly.pdbx_strand_id
1 'polypeptide(L)'
;MITVDEKLIVTKQINEVLCRYAKRNLIKEFLFSFSFPNCSKDNTKLKPKNINPLLETIYYYQGEIYPDTLEEVERYINAFLSELDENDLTALQFFTLNENYLNHIDEFENEDDSEYTKEEFEEKLGRYFAQKLYEPEENGLNEEVQELLQNQISRLVNEIDLSVLNKESISEILHVIDIMTD
;
A
#
# COMPACT_ATOMS: atom_id res chain seq x y z
N MET A 1 28.54 7.30 -9.01
CA MET A 1 28.16 8.30 -10.01
C MET A 1 27.56 7.51 -11.14
N ILE A 2 26.25 7.38 -11.12
CA ILE A 2 25.57 6.77 -12.23
C ILE A 2 25.47 7.89 -13.32
N THR A 3 25.64 7.54 -14.59
CA THR A 3 25.85 8.48 -15.72
C THR A 3 24.84 8.25 -16.84
N VAL A 4 24.67 9.26 -17.72
CA VAL A 4 23.80 9.46 -18.92
C VAL A 4 23.12 8.25 -19.61
N ASP A 5 23.61 7.02 -19.44
CA ASP A 5 23.09 5.74 -19.95
C ASP A 5 22.22 4.95 -18.95
N GLU A 6 21.72 5.59 -17.88
CA GLU A 6 20.82 4.98 -16.87
C GLU A 6 19.43 4.63 -17.38
N LYS A 7 19.36 3.79 -18.40
CA LYS A 7 18.19 2.94 -18.60
C LYS A 7 18.30 1.81 -17.59
N LEU A 8 17.94 2.09 -16.35
CA LEU A 8 17.82 1.07 -15.32
C LEU A 8 16.67 0.15 -15.75
N ILE A 9 17.02 -0.97 -16.40
CA ILE A 9 16.09 -2.06 -16.62
C ILE A 9 15.63 -2.47 -15.23
N VAL A 10 14.36 -2.24 -14.91
CA VAL A 10 13.73 -2.82 -13.72
C VAL A 10 13.90 -4.33 -13.87
N THR A 11 14.91 -4.88 -13.19
CA THR A 11 15.09 -6.31 -13.14
C THR A 11 14.13 -6.87 -12.10
N LYS A 12 13.75 -8.14 -12.27
CA LYS A 12 13.00 -8.89 -11.26
C LYS A 12 13.60 -8.74 -9.85
N GLN A 13 14.92 -8.72 -9.73
CA GLN A 13 15.61 -8.59 -8.44
C GLN A 13 15.40 -7.21 -7.81
N ILE A 14 15.48 -6.14 -8.59
CA ILE A 14 15.22 -4.78 -8.08
C ILE A 14 13.76 -4.64 -7.67
N ASN A 15 12.82 -5.14 -8.50
CA ASN A 15 11.40 -5.16 -8.14
C ASN A 15 11.15 -5.91 -6.82
N GLU A 16 11.70 -7.12 -6.67
CA GLU A 16 11.55 -7.92 -5.44
C GLU A 16 12.10 -7.21 -4.20
N VAL A 17 13.23 -6.51 -4.33
CA VAL A 17 13.82 -5.74 -3.23
C VAL A 17 12.95 -4.55 -2.85
N LEU A 18 12.47 -3.78 -3.83
CA LEU A 18 11.58 -2.63 -3.60
C LEU A 18 10.25 -3.07 -2.99
N CYS A 19 9.61 -4.10 -3.55
CA CYS A 19 8.35 -4.65 -3.02
C CYS A 19 8.53 -5.15 -1.58
N ARG A 20 9.62 -5.88 -1.29
CA ARG A 20 9.91 -6.34 0.06
C ARG A 20 10.16 -5.18 1.02
N TYR A 21 10.89 -4.16 0.57
CA TYR A 21 11.16 -2.97 1.36
C TYR A 21 9.86 -2.22 1.70
N ALA A 22 9.03 -1.96 0.69
CA ALA A 22 7.74 -1.28 0.86
C ALA A 22 6.83 -2.05 1.81
N LYS A 23 6.69 -3.37 1.62
CA LYS A 23 5.87 -4.22 2.49
C LYS A 23 6.37 -4.21 3.94
N ARG A 24 7.67 -4.44 4.17
CA ARG A 24 8.23 -4.60 5.52
C ARG A 24 8.41 -3.31 6.30
N ASN A 25 8.61 -2.19 5.60
CA ASN A 25 8.91 -0.91 6.24
C ASN A 25 7.74 0.05 6.08
N LEU A 26 7.32 0.36 4.86
CA LEU A 26 6.33 1.41 4.58
C LEU A 26 4.91 0.98 4.97
N ILE A 27 4.44 -0.20 4.53
CA ILE A 27 3.11 -0.71 4.93
C ILE A 27 3.06 -0.96 6.43
N LYS A 28 4.13 -1.51 7.00
CA LYS A 28 4.25 -1.71 8.45
C LYS A 28 4.18 -0.41 9.22
N GLU A 29 4.88 0.61 8.76
CA GLU A 29 4.85 1.94 9.35
C GLU A 29 3.49 2.58 9.25
N PHE A 30 2.88 2.55 8.06
CA PHE A 30 1.56 3.06 7.81
C PHE A 30 0.50 2.42 8.72
N LEU A 31 0.45 1.09 8.79
CA LEU A 31 -0.52 0.40 9.64
C LEU A 31 -0.30 0.68 11.12
N PHE A 32 0.97 0.80 11.54
CA PHE A 32 1.29 1.16 12.92
C PHE A 32 0.85 2.59 13.24
N SER A 33 1.20 3.57 12.40
CA SER A 33 0.87 4.98 12.61
C SER A 33 -0.64 5.20 12.53
N PHE A 34 -1.33 4.53 11.60
CA PHE A 34 -2.78 4.53 11.52
C PHE A 34 -3.42 3.93 12.78
N SER A 35 -2.90 2.82 13.29
CA SER A 35 -3.45 2.16 14.48
C SER A 35 -3.20 2.93 15.77
N PHE A 36 -2.09 3.67 15.85
CA PHE A 36 -1.63 4.35 17.05
C PHE A 36 -1.18 5.80 16.77
N PRO A 37 -2.09 6.70 16.32
CA PRO A 37 -1.73 8.01 15.76
C PRO A 37 -1.04 8.96 16.75
N ASN A 38 -1.19 8.73 18.05
CA ASN A 38 -0.61 9.54 19.12
C ASN A 38 0.61 8.88 19.79
N CYS A 39 1.24 7.90 19.14
CA CYS A 39 2.38 7.17 19.69
C CYS A 39 3.53 7.12 18.70
N SER A 40 4.74 7.44 19.17
CA SER A 40 5.95 7.17 18.40
C SER A 40 6.40 5.72 18.61
N LYS A 41 7.01 5.13 17.57
CA LYS A 41 7.62 3.80 17.63
C LYS A 41 8.67 3.67 18.76
N ASP A 42 9.28 4.79 19.16
CA ASP A 42 10.55 4.78 19.89
C ASP A 42 10.48 4.62 21.41
N ASN A 43 9.38 4.90 22.12
CA ASN A 43 9.28 4.61 23.58
C ASN A 43 7.96 5.09 24.22
N THR A 44 6.82 4.50 23.83
CA THR A 44 5.61 4.66 24.64
C THR A 44 4.96 3.33 24.95
N LYS A 45 4.65 3.11 26.24
CA LYS A 45 3.77 2.01 26.65
C LYS A 45 2.39 2.27 26.05
N LEU A 46 2.08 1.56 24.96
CA LEU A 46 0.77 1.58 24.33
C LEU A 46 -0.31 1.26 25.36
N LYS A 47 -1.40 2.01 25.32
CA LYS A 47 -2.60 1.78 26.13
C LYS A 47 -3.80 1.70 25.18
N PRO A 48 -4.91 1.04 25.56
CA PRO A 48 -6.08 0.92 24.69
C PRO A 48 -6.61 2.28 24.17
N LYS A 49 -6.52 3.34 24.98
CA LYS A 49 -6.87 4.72 24.58
C LYS A 49 -6.00 5.31 23.45
N ASN A 50 -4.91 4.65 23.08
CA ASN A 50 -4.04 5.05 21.99
C ASN A 50 -4.46 4.40 20.66
N ILE A 51 -5.32 3.39 20.70
CA ILE A 51 -5.89 2.76 19.50
C ILE A 51 -6.72 3.82 18.77
N ASN A 52 -6.54 3.92 17.46
CA ASN A 52 -7.31 4.83 16.63
C ASN A 52 -8.80 4.46 16.68
N PRO A 53 -9.70 5.38 17.09
CA PRO A 53 -11.13 5.11 17.14
C PRO A 53 -11.73 4.74 15.77
N LEU A 54 -11.10 5.13 14.65
CA LEU A 54 -11.55 4.72 13.32
C LEU A 54 -11.54 3.20 13.13
N LEU A 55 -10.64 2.47 13.81
CA LEU A 55 -10.60 1.01 13.71
C LEU A 55 -11.88 0.37 14.22
N GLU A 56 -12.48 0.86 15.31
CA GLU A 56 -13.76 0.35 15.83
C GLU A 56 -14.91 0.64 14.86
N THR A 57 -14.94 1.84 14.26
CA THR A 57 -15.99 2.22 13.31
C THR A 57 -15.90 1.40 12.03
N ILE A 58 -14.70 1.22 11.48
CA ILE A 58 -14.48 0.39 10.28
C ILE A 58 -14.76 -1.08 10.61
N TYR A 59 -14.43 -1.54 11.82
CA TYR A 59 -14.77 -2.89 12.29
C TYR A 59 -16.28 -3.12 12.36
N TYR A 60 -17.02 -2.13 12.87
CA TYR A 60 -18.48 -2.17 12.89
C TYR A 60 -19.06 -2.32 11.48
N TYR A 61 -18.40 -1.71 10.48
CA TYR A 61 -18.72 -1.86 9.06
C TYR A 61 -18.03 -3.06 8.37
N GLN A 62 -17.53 -4.04 9.14
CA GLN A 62 -16.93 -5.27 8.60
C GLN A 62 -15.75 -5.01 7.64
N GLY A 63 -14.93 -4.01 7.99
CA GLY A 63 -13.77 -3.62 7.19
C GLY A 63 -14.10 -2.65 6.07
N GLU A 64 -15.38 -2.39 5.77
CA GLU A 64 -15.75 -1.43 4.73
C GLU A 64 -15.57 0.01 5.20
N ILE A 65 -14.95 0.84 4.34
CA ILE A 65 -14.79 2.27 4.57
C ILE A 65 -16.01 2.99 3.96
N TYR A 66 -16.87 3.51 4.83
CA TYR A 66 -18.09 4.23 4.45
C TYR A 66 -17.86 5.76 4.40
N PRO A 67 -18.76 6.53 3.76
CA PRO A 67 -18.59 7.98 3.64
C PRO A 67 -18.39 8.76 4.95
N ASP A 68 -18.83 8.22 6.08
CA ASP A 68 -18.64 8.81 7.41
C ASP A 68 -17.23 8.62 7.99
N THR A 69 -16.49 7.61 7.53
CA THR A 69 -15.07 7.38 7.88
C THR A 69 -14.10 7.74 6.76
N LEU A 70 -14.58 7.77 5.51
CA LEU A 70 -13.76 7.95 4.30
C LEU A 70 -12.89 9.21 4.36
N GLU A 71 -13.46 10.37 4.67
CA GLU A 71 -12.71 11.63 4.68
C GLU A 71 -11.56 11.60 5.70
N GLU A 72 -11.76 10.97 6.85
CA GLU A 72 -10.72 10.87 7.87
C GLU A 72 -9.63 9.86 7.47
N VAL A 73 -10.03 8.73 6.89
CA VAL A 73 -9.11 7.73 6.34
C VAL A 73 -8.25 8.32 5.22
N GLU A 74 -8.86 9.00 4.25
CA GLU A 74 -8.16 9.69 3.17
C GLU A 74 -7.21 10.75 3.71
N ARG A 75 -7.62 11.51 4.74
CA ARG A 75 -6.74 12.49 5.38
C ARG A 75 -5.52 11.84 6.02
N TYR A 76 -5.68 10.70 6.69
CA TYR A 76 -4.56 9.93 7.23
C TYR A 76 -3.62 9.42 6.13
N ILE A 77 -4.17 8.85 5.07
CA ILE A 77 -3.40 8.35 3.93
C ILE A 77 -2.61 9.48 3.27
N ASN A 78 -3.27 10.60 2.98
CA ASN A 78 -2.63 11.76 2.38
C ASN A 78 -1.54 12.36 3.26
N ALA A 79 -1.76 12.41 4.59
CA ALA A 79 -0.73 12.85 5.54
C ALA A 79 0.49 11.92 5.48
N PHE A 80 0.30 10.61 5.54
CA PHE A 80 1.38 9.63 5.43
C PHE A 80 2.15 9.76 4.11
N LEU A 81 1.44 9.79 2.98
CA LEU A 81 2.06 9.93 1.66
C LEU A 81 2.85 11.23 1.51
N SER A 82 2.39 12.33 2.13
CA SER A 82 3.08 13.63 2.09
C SER A 82 4.39 13.67 2.89
N GLU A 83 4.58 12.72 3.80
CA GLU A 83 5.79 12.60 4.62
C GLU A 83 6.86 11.68 3.99
N LEU A 84 6.48 10.90 2.98
CA LEU A 84 7.42 10.01 2.27
C LEU A 84 8.39 10.81 1.40
N ASP A 85 9.64 10.35 1.37
CA ASP A 85 10.57 10.81 0.34
C ASP A 85 10.29 10.14 -1.02
N GLU A 86 10.93 10.66 -2.07
CA GLU A 86 10.71 10.20 -3.45
C GLU A 86 11.04 8.69 -3.62
N ASN A 87 12.04 8.18 -2.90
CA ASN A 87 12.43 6.77 -3.02
C ASN A 87 11.44 5.86 -2.31
N ASP A 88 10.94 6.27 -1.15
CA ASP A 88 9.90 5.55 -0.41
C ASP A 88 8.59 5.53 -1.19
N LEU A 89 8.17 6.68 -1.74
CA LEU A 89 6.99 6.75 -2.60
C LEU A 89 7.15 5.85 -3.84
N THR A 90 8.32 5.88 -4.49
CA THR A 90 8.62 5.01 -5.63
C THR A 90 8.52 3.54 -5.22
N ALA A 91 9.11 3.13 -4.09
CA ALA A 91 9.02 1.76 -3.62
C ALA A 91 7.56 1.32 -3.37
N LEU A 92 6.73 2.22 -2.84
CA LEU A 92 5.31 1.97 -2.63
C LEU A 92 4.53 1.85 -3.95
N GLN A 93 4.85 2.65 -4.96
CA GLN A 93 4.29 2.54 -6.31
C GLN A 93 4.65 1.21 -6.98
N PHE A 94 5.92 0.78 -6.88
CA PHE A 94 6.35 -0.54 -7.35
C PHE A 94 5.58 -1.67 -6.66
N PHE A 95 5.40 -1.58 -5.34
CA PHE A 95 4.63 -2.55 -4.59
C PHE A 95 3.15 -2.57 -5.01
N THR A 96 2.54 -1.41 -5.19
CA THR A 96 1.15 -1.25 -5.65
C THR A 96 0.94 -1.92 -7.02
N LEU A 97 1.82 -1.59 -7.97
CA LEU A 97 1.78 -2.16 -9.31
C LEU A 97 1.94 -3.69 -9.29
N ASN A 98 2.74 -4.21 -8.37
CA ASN A 98 2.94 -5.65 -8.20
C ASN A 98 1.71 -6.34 -7.58
N GLU A 99 1.06 -5.73 -6.58
CA GLU A 99 -0.17 -6.28 -5.99
C GLU A 99 -1.33 -6.28 -7.00
N ASN A 100 -1.39 -5.28 -7.88
CA ASN A 100 -2.41 -5.14 -8.92
C ASN A 100 -1.99 -5.76 -10.28
N TYR A 101 -0.88 -6.52 -10.33
CA TYR A 101 -0.28 -6.98 -11.58
C TYR A 101 -1.24 -7.71 -12.52
N LEU A 102 -2.10 -8.56 -11.97
CA LEU A 102 -3.10 -9.31 -12.77
C LEU A 102 -4.19 -8.39 -13.32
N ASN A 103 -4.67 -7.43 -12.53
CA ASN A 103 -5.67 -6.46 -12.99
C ASN A 103 -5.13 -5.65 -14.16
N HIS A 104 -3.86 -5.25 -14.11
CA HIS A 104 -3.21 -4.53 -15.20
C HIS A 104 -3.02 -5.36 -16.47
N ILE A 105 -2.78 -6.67 -16.34
CA ILE A 105 -2.77 -7.56 -17.50
C ILE A 105 -4.16 -7.59 -18.14
N ASP A 106 -5.19 -7.78 -17.33
CA ASP A 106 -6.57 -7.83 -17.82
C ASP A 106 -6.97 -6.50 -18.46
N GLU A 107 -6.64 -5.35 -17.86
CA GLU A 107 -6.85 -4.01 -18.43
C GLU A 107 -6.16 -3.87 -19.79
N PHE A 108 -4.87 -4.22 -19.85
CA PHE A 108 -4.08 -4.13 -21.07
C PHE A 108 -4.63 -5.02 -22.21
N GLU A 109 -5.04 -6.24 -21.89
CA GLU A 109 -5.66 -7.16 -22.87
C GLU A 109 -7.03 -6.67 -23.35
N ASN A 110 -7.82 -6.03 -22.47
CA ASN A 110 -9.14 -5.52 -22.83
C ASN A 110 -9.10 -4.22 -23.65
N GLU A 111 -8.04 -3.42 -23.52
CA GLU A 111 -7.86 -2.18 -24.30
C GLU A 111 -7.33 -2.43 -25.72
N ASP A 112 -6.73 -3.60 -25.96
CA ASP A 112 -6.00 -3.89 -27.18
C ASP A 112 -6.43 -5.21 -27.85
N ASP A 113 -7.44 -5.11 -28.73
CA ASP A 113 -8.00 -6.21 -29.53
C ASP A 113 -7.03 -6.79 -30.58
N SER A 114 -5.76 -6.41 -30.58
CA SER A 114 -4.79 -6.83 -31.59
C SER A 114 -4.26 -8.24 -31.32
N GLU A 115 -4.07 -9.04 -32.38
CA GLU A 115 -3.35 -10.31 -32.27
C GLU A 115 -1.84 -10.07 -32.10
N TYR A 116 -1.32 -10.42 -30.92
CA TYR A 116 0.10 -10.32 -30.60
C TYR A 116 0.84 -11.63 -30.79
N THR A 117 2.08 -11.55 -31.28
CA THR A 117 3.06 -12.58 -30.92
C THR A 117 3.40 -12.44 -29.43
N LYS A 118 3.83 -13.53 -28.80
CA LYS A 118 4.21 -13.52 -27.39
C LYS A 118 5.27 -12.45 -27.06
N GLU A 119 6.26 -12.30 -27.93
CA GLU A 119 7.36 -11.33 -27.75
C GLU A 119 6.86 -9.88 -27.81
N GLU A 120 5.96 -9.57 -28.75
CA GLU A 120 5.36 -8.23 -28.87
C GLU A 120 4.47 -7.90 -27.67
N PHE A 121 3.72 -8.89 -27.17
CA PHE A 121 2.91 -8.73 -25.98
C PHE A 121 3.76 -8.39 -24.76
N GLU A 122 4.81 -9.17 -24.49
CA GLU A 122 5.72 -8.94 -23.36
C GLU A 122 6.41 -7.57 -23.46
N GLU A 123 6.82 -7.15 -24.66
CA GLU A 123 7.43 -5.83 -24.87
C GLU A 123 6.46 -4.68 -24.59
N LYS A 124 5.24 -4.75 -25.14
CA LYS A 124 4.23 -3.69 -24.95
C LYS A 124 3.76 -3.61 -23.52
N LEU A 125 3.49 -4.74 -22.88
CA LEU A 125 3.12 -4.80 -21.47
C LEU A 125 4.24 -4.24 -20.58
N GLY A 126 5.50 -4.55 -20.89
CA GLY A 126 6.65 -3.95 -20.21
C GLY A 126 6.71 -2.43 -20.33
N ARG A 127 6.38 -1.87 -21.51
CA ARG A 127 6.30 -0.42 -21.72
C ARG A 127 5.12 0.21 -20.98
N TYR A 128 3.97 -0.45 -20.95
CA TYR A 128 2.79 -0.03 -20.19
C TYR A 128 3.12 0.11 -18.70
N PHE A 129 3.74 -0.91 -18.10
CA PHE A 129 4.18 -0.85 -16.70
C PHE A 129 5.23 0.23 -16.46
N ALA A 130 6.18 0.40 -17.39
CA ALA A 130 7.18 1.45 -17.29
C ALA A 130 6.54 2.85 -17.31
N GLN A 131 5.54 3.09 -18.17
CA GLN A 131 4.82 4.37 -18.23
C GLN A 131 4.12 4.67 -16.91
N LYS A 132 3.41 3.70 -16.32
CA LYS A 132 2.80 3.86 -14.99
C LYS A 132 3.81 4.27 -13.92
N LEU A 133 5.03 3.74 -13.96
CA LEU A 133 6.08 4.08 -12.98
C LEU A 133 6.79 5.41 -13.26
N TYR A 134 6.93 5.80 -14.53
CA TYR A 134 7.57 7.07 -14.89
C TYR A 134 6.65 8.27 -14.73
N GLU A 135 5.35 8.09 -14.94
CA GLU A 135 4.32 9.13 -14.90
C GLU A 135 3.13 8.65 -14.03
N PRO A 136 3.34 8.44 -12.72
CA PRO A 136 2.37 7.77 -11.84
C PRO A 136 1.09 8.56 -11.57
N GLU A 137 1.13 9.89 -11.68
CA GLU A 137 -0.06 10.73 -11.57
C GLU A 137 -0.93 10.64 -12.83
N GLU A 138 -0.32 10.79 -14.02
CA GLU A 138 -1.05 10.77 -15.29
C GLU A 138 -1.63 9.39 -15.63
N ASN A 139 -1.01 8.32 -15.14
CA ASN A 139 -1.41 6.94 -15.40
C ASN A 139 -2.17 6.28 -14.23
N GLY A 140 -2.65 7.08 -13.26
CA GLY A 140 -3.52 6.65 -12.17
C GLY A 140 -2.86 5.85 -11.04
N LEU A 141 -1.55 5.57 -11.11
CA LEU A 141 -0.84 4.77 -10.12
C LEU A 141 -0.84 5.41 -8.72
N ASN A 142 -0.86 6.74 -8.62
CA ASN A 142 -0.99 7.42 -7.32
C ASN A 142 -2.35 7.20 -6.65
N GLU A 143 -3.43 7.10 -7.43
CA GLU A 143 -4.77 6.80 -6.93
C GLU A 143 -4.83 5.34 -6.48
N GLU A 144 -4.23 4.43 -7.25
CA GLU A 144 -4.10 3.03 -6.87
C GLU A 144 -3.28 2.85 -5.58
N VAL A 145 -2.26 3.68 -5.34
CA VAL A 145 -1.51 3.67 -4.06
C VAL A 145 -2.43 4.03 -2.90
N GLN A 146 -3.32 5.01 -3.07
CA GLN A 146 -4.30 5.36 -2.04
C GLN A 146 -5.27 4.20 -1.80
N GLU A 147 -5.80 3.59 -2.85
CA GLU A 147 -6.68 2.43 -2.76
C GLU A 147 -6.01 1.25 -2.07
N LEU A 148 -4.74 0.95 -2.41
CA LEU A 148 -3.95 -0.06 -1.74
C LEU A 148 -3.91 0.19 -0.23
N LEU A 149 -3.62 1.42 0.20
CA LEU A 149 -3.53 1.76 1.62
C LEU A 149 -4.90 1.66 2.33
N GLN A 150 -6.00 2.04 1.67
CA GLN A 150 -7.36 1.80 2.17
C GLN A 150 -7.64 0.31 2.34
N ASN A 151 -7.25 -0.51 1.35
CA ASN A 151 -7.39 -1.96 1.39
C ASN A 151 -6.55 -2.58 2.51
N GLN A 152 -5.35 -2.06 2.81
CA GLN A 152 -4.55 -2.52 3.96
C GLN A 152 -5.23 -2.20 5.30
N ILE A 153 -5.85 -1.03 5.46
CA ILE A 153 -6.64 -0.72 6.67
C ILE A 153 -7.80 -1.70 6.81
N SER A 154 -8.57 -1.88 5.73
CA SER A 154 -9.74 -2.77 5.70
C SER A 154 -9.34 -4.20 6.06
N ARG A 155 -8.22 -4.68 5.50
CA ARG A 155 -7.66 -5.99 5.79
C ARG A 155 -7.21 -6.12 7.25
N LEU A 156 -6.51 -5.12 7.79
CA LEU A 156 -6.10 -5.12 9.20
C LEU A 156 -7.30 -5.27 10.12
N VAL A 157 -8.35 -4.48 9.88
CA VAL A 157 -9.56 -4.47 10.70
C VAL A 157 -10.29 -5.81 10.66
N ASN A 158 -10.34 -6.47 9.50
CA ASN A 158 -11.01 -7.75 9.33
C ASN A 158 -10.30 -8.93 10.02
N GLU A 159 -9.02 -8.78 10.34
CA GLU A 159 -8.20 -9.82 10.96
C GLU A 159 -8.14 -9.70 12.51
N ILE A 160 -8.74 -8.66 13.10
CA ILE A 160 -8.66 -8.36 14.53
C ILE A 160 -10.06 -8.37 15.15
N ASP A 161 -10.21 -8.95 16.34
CA ASP A 161 -11.43 -8.80 17.14
C ASP A 161 -11.43 -7.47 17.92
N LEU A 162 -12.08 -6.46 17.34
CA LEU A 162 -12.25 -5.14 17.97
C LEU A 162 -13.59 -4.98 18.72
N SER A 163 -14.30 -6.08 19.01
CA SER A 163 -15.57 -6.03 19.75
C SER A 163 -15.42 -5.48 21.18
N VAL A 164 -14.27 -5.70 21.81
CA VAL A 164 -13.93 -5.18 23.14
C VAL A 164 -12.47 -4.74 23.19
N LEU A 165 -12.22 -3.42 23.14
CA LEU A 165 -10.87 -2.89 23.30
C LEU A 165 -10.32 -3.12 24.71
N ASN A 166 -9.26 -3.91 24.78
CA ASN A 166 -8.54 -4.18 26.02
C ASN A 166 -7.02 -4.20 25.75
N LYS A 167 -6.23 -4.62 26.74
CA LYS A 167 -4.76 -4.66 26.60
C LYS A 167 -4.29 -5.69 25.58
N GLU A 168 -5.04 -6.77 25.40
CA GLU A 168 -4.77 -7.85 24.44
C GLU A 168 -4.99 -7.35 23.01
N SER A 169 -5.97 -6.45 22.78
CA SER A 169 -6.21 -5.83 21.47
C SER A 169 -4.98 -5.13 20.90
N ILE A 170 -4.13 -4.51 21.75
CA ILE A 170 -2.86 -3.92 21.28
C ILE A 170 -1.92 -5.01 20.77
N SER A 171 -1.79 -6.11 21.52
CA SER A 171 -0.92 -7.22 21.13
C SER A 171 -1.41 -7.87 19.85
N GLU A 172 -2.73 -7.97 19.67
CA GLU A 172 -3.37 -8.50 18.48
C GLU A 172 -3.13 -7.61 17.26
N ILE A 173 -3.38 -6.29 17.36
CA ILE A 173 -3.06 -5.32 16.31
C ILE A 173 -1.61 -5.45 15.85
N LEU A 174 -0.66 -5.45 16.80
CA LEU A 174 0.76 -5.55 16.47
C LEU A 174 1.11 -6.89 15.81
N HIS A 175 0.53 -7.98 16.31
CA HIS A 175 0.75 -9.32 15.74
C HIS A 175 0.23 -9.44 14.31
N VAL A 176 -0.97 -8.90 14.05
CA VAL A 176 -1.57 -8.90 12.71
C VAL A 176 -0.75 -8.01 11.76
N ILE A 177 -0.30 -6.83 12.20
CA ILE A 177 0.61 -5.99 11.40
C ILE A 177 1.88 -6.76 11.04
N ASP A 178 2.50 -7.46 11.99
CA ASP A 178 3.69 -8.28 11.72
C ASP A 178 3.37 -9.38 10.67
N ILE A 179 2.29 -10.14 10.83
CA ILE A 179 1.88 -11.17 9.86
C ILE A 179 1.63 -10.59 8.46
N MET A 180 0.95 -9.45 8.39
CA MET A 180 0.64 -8.78 7.12
C MET A 180 1.90 -8.30 6.41
N THR A 181 2.97 -7.98 7.14
CA THR A 181 4.15 -7.28 6.62
C THR A 181 5.43 -8.11 6.58
N ASP A 182 5.45 -9.31 7.16
CA ASP A 182 6.55 -10.28 7.06
C ASP A 182 6.85 -10.71 5.61
#